data_AF-A0A9W8B5T6-F1
#
_entry.id   AF-A0A9W8B5T6-F1
#
_cell.length_a   1.000
_cell.length_b   1.000
_cell.length_c   1.000
_cell.angle_alpha   90.00
_cell.angle_beta   90.00
_cell.angle_gamma   90.00
#
_symmetry.space_group_name_H-M   'P 1'
#
loop_
_entity.id
_entity.type
_entity.pdbx_description
1 polymer ?
#
loop_
_entity_poly.entity_id
_entity_poly.type
_entity_poly.pdbx_seq_one_letter_code
_entity_poly.pdbx_strand_id
1 'polypeptide(L)'
;SILKSLTPIDSMAETVPNEHVRALLVVTKAFSNLVTGNRAIQAEAALLWEQDRCHDFSEVMAVNDKSAKEVFSIFTLNSVSGNPPVCRQVCRTRSFTRVFKRLLEYAEDHFEQSESLFFDIAFALTREMVAAQCITSCYTQLLGVDNPEPDSTPLPFNAHTITFLKFIDAKLHRDLDAEHTENLTSAQQEPLVSIYEFLSAKLNELAQILLLQAKATASAASHPFYCLSQQLTAASQSSSDASATTPNPSISGYHIDVLVSFYTTLVLLLECLRSLTQVGLMVQAMPLLSKQLLSLCIELLAFLNARFPRMSKLGTAGQHQIEGMENAAQQFAFIKRNLVSIIGNLGHRNKTLQDLARERGGVELILGHCNIDDNNPYIKEHAVLAIRNLLEGNTENQALVQTLEPQEAVTHPDIANLGFTAELNNQKQAVLKPTKPDQ
;
A
#
# COMPACT_ATOMS: atom_id res chain seq x y z
N SER A 1 -15.96 -5.10 -39.57
CA SER A 1 -16.52 -4.22 -40.60
C SER A 1 -17.17 -3.00 -39.96
N ILE A 2 -18.13 -3.16 -39.04
CA ILE A 2 -18.83 -2.05 -38.37
C ILE A 2 -17.88 -1.19 -37.50
N LEU A 3 -17.04 -1.80 -36.68
CA LEU A 3 -15.97 -1.06 -35.97
C LEU A 3 -14.88 -0.49 -36.91
N LYS A 4 -14.88 -0.84 -38.22
CA LYS A 4 -13.95 -0.27 -39.22
C LYS A 4 -14.58 0.91 -39.96
N SER A 5 -15.91 1.09 -39.88
CA SER A 5 -16.66 2.16 -40.52
C SER A 5 -16.97 3.32 -39.59
N LEU A 6 -16.57 3.22 -38.32
CA LEU A 6 -16.63 4.33 -37.38
C LEU A 6 -15.39 5.18 -37.61
N THR A 7 -15.59 6.41 -38.07
CA THR A 7 -14.56 7.43 -38.11
C THR A 7 -14.00 7.65 -36.71
N PRO A 8 -12.70 7.98 -36.55
CA PRO A 8 -12.16 8.36 -35.26
C PRO A 8 -13.03 9.49 -34.68
N ILE A 9 -13.32 9.42 -33.37
CA ILE A 9 -14.01 10.49 -32.65
C ILE A 9 -12.99 11.63 -32.42
N ASP A 10 -12.35 12.11 -33.50
CA ASP A 10 -11.47 13.25 -33.44
C ASP A 10 -12.33 14.51 -33.22
N SER A 11 -12.26 15.07 -32.02
CA SER A 11 -12.64 16.45 -31.66
C SER A 11 -14.13 16.80 -31.61
N MET A 12 -14.94 16.24 -30.71
CA MET A 12 -16.31 16.78 -30.50
C MET A 12 -16.71 16.74 -29.02
N ALA A 13 -16.29 17.75 -28.27
CA ALA A 13 -16.54 17.88 -26.84
C ALA A 13 -17.98 18.25 -26.45
N GLU A 14 -18.94 18.47 -27.36
CA GLU A 14 -20.27 18.95 -26.92
C GLU A 14 -21.51 18.26 -27.50
N THR A 15 -21.47 17.55 -28.62
CA THR A 15 -22.70 16.87 -29.10
C THR A 15 -22.37 15.73 -30.05
N VAL A 16 -22.15 14.51 -29.54
CA VAL A 16 -22.21 13.32 -30.39
C VAL A 16 -23.69 13.12 -30.80
N PRO A 17 -24.02 13.00 -32.10
CA PRO A 17 -25.39 12.73 -32.51
C PRO A 17 -25.86 11.43 -31.86
N ASN A 18 -26.99 11.48 -31.16
CA ASN A 18 -27.60 10.39 -30.39
C ASN A 18 -27.67 9.07 -31.20
N GLU A 19 -27.79 9.15 -32.53
CA GLU A 19 -27.83 7.98 -33.42
C GLU A 19 -26.51 7.21 -33.53
N HIS A 20 -25.35 7.88 -33.55
CA HIS A 20 -24.04 7.20 -33.62
C HIS A 20 -23.73 6.47 -32.31
N VAL A 21 -24.02 7.11 -31.17
CA VAL A 21 -23.90 6.48 -29.84
C VAL A 21 -24.86 5.29 -29.76
N ARG A 22 -26.12 5.42 -30.17
CA ARG A 22 -27.09 4.32 -30.17
C ARG A 22 -26.67 3.16 -31.06
N ALA A 23 -26.17 3.42 -32.27
CA ALA A 23 -25.67 2.37 -33.16
C ALA A 23 -24.48 1.65 -32.53
N LEU A 24 -23.54 2.40 -31.96
CA LEU A 24 -22.39 1.85 -31.24
C LEU A 24 -22.85 1.01 -30.04
N LEU A 25 -23.85 1.47 -29.29
CA LEU A 25 -24.42 0.74 -28.16
C LEU A 25 -25.02 -0.60 -28.57
N VAL A 26 -25.84 -0.61 -29.61
CA VAL A 26 -26.48 -1.83 -30.12
C VAL A 26 -25.41 -2.83 -30.58
N VAL A 27 -24.41 -2.33 -31.31
CA VAL A 27 -23.30 -3.15 -31.81
C VAL A 27 -22.47 -3.70 -30.66
N THR A 28 -22.02 -2.86 -29.72
CA THR A 28 -21.21 -3.30 -28.57
C THR A 28 -21.98 -4.25 -27.68
N LYS A 29 -23.29 -4.05 -27.49
CA LYS A 29 -24.14 -4.98 -26.73
C LYS A 29 -24.25 -6.34 -27.42
N ALA A 30 -24.43 -6.36 -28.74
CA ALA A 30 -24.42 -7.60 -29.52
C ALA A 30 -23.06 -8.31 -29.44
N PHE A 31 -21.95 -7.58 -29.62
CA PHE A 31 -20.60 -8.13 -29.48
C PHE A 31 -20.32 -8.64 -28.06
N SER A 32 -20.74 -7.91 -27.02
CA SER A 32 -20.58 -8.33 -25.62
C SER A 32 -21.28 -9.66 -25.36
N ASN A 33 -22.51 -9.82 -25.86
CA ASN A 33 -23.23 -11.09 -25.76
C ASN A 33 -22.53 -12.23 -26.50
N LEU A 34 -21.95 -11.98 -27.68
CA LEU A 34 -21.20 -12.99 -28.44
C LEU A 34 -19.91 -13.43 -27.73
N VAL A 35 -19.22 -12.48 -27.08
CA VAL A 35 -17.97 -12.72 -26.36
C VAL A 35 -18.23 -13.46 -25.03
N THR A 36 -19.39 -13.26 -24.41
CA THR A 36 -19.72 -13.81 -23.09
C THR A 36 -19.58 -15.33 -23.06
N GLY A 37 -18.59 -15.84 -22.31
CA GLY A 37 -18.34 -17.27 -22.14
C GLY A 37 -17.76 -17.99 -23.38
N ASN A 38 -17.49 -17.28 -24.48
CA ASN A 38 -16.95 -17.87 -25.71
C ASN A 38 -15.46 -17.56 -25.88
N ARG A 39 -14.60 -18.51 -25.51
CA ARG A 39 -13.14 -18.35 -25.55
C ARG A 39 -12.57 -18.09 -26.94
N ALA A 40 -13.18 -18.65 -27.99
CA ALA A 40 -12.71 -18.44 -29.37
C ALA A 40 -13.00 -17.00 -29.83
N ILE A 41 -14.22 -16.52 -29.57
CA ILE A 41 -14.62 -15.14 -29.90
C ILE A 41 -13.85 -14.13 -29.05
N GLN A 42 -13.56 -14.43 -27.77
CA GLN A 42 -12.67 -13.61 -26.94
C GLN A 42 -11.27 -13.45 -27.57
N ALA A 43 -10.69 -14.54 -28.11
CA ALA A 43 -9.38 -14.47 -28.77
C ALA A 43 -9.43 -13.62 -30.05
N GLU A 44 -10.51 -13.69 -30.83
CA GLU A 44 -10.70 -12.81 -31.98
C GLU A 44 -10.91 -11.35 -31.56
N ALA A 45 -11.67 -11.11 -30.49
CA ALA A 45 -11.89 -9.78 -29.93
C ALA A 45 -10.59 -9.18 -29.38
N ALA A 46 -9.67 -10.00 -28.85
CA ALA A 46 -8.34 -9.58 -28.39
C ALA A 46 -7.57 -8.82 -29.47
N LEU A 47 -7.72 -9.21 -30.74
CA LEU A 47 -7.09 -8.54 -31.89
C LEU A 47 -7.57 -7.09 -32.06
N LEU A 48 -8.80 -6.78 -31.63
CA LEU A 48 -9.33 -5.41 -31.67
C LEU A 48 -8.58 -4.52 -30.66
N TRP A 49 -8.29 -5.06 -29.49
CA TRP A 49 -7.52 -4.38 -28.45
C TRP A 49 -6.06 -4.16 -28.89
N GLU A 50 -5.44 -5.17 -29.49
CA GLU A 50 -4.05 -5.07 -29.98
C GLU A 50 -3.88 -4.07 -31.12
N GLN A 51 -4.87 -3.97 -32.01
CA GLN A 51 -4.87 -3.02 -33.12
C GLN A 51 -5.24 -1.59 -32.68
N ASP A 52 -5.35 -1.34 -31.36
CA ASP A 52 -5.82 -0.09 -30.76
C ASP A 52 -7.19 0.38 -31.28
N ARG A 53 -8.03 -0.57 -31.73
CA ARG A 53 -9.35 -0.28 -32.33
C ARG A 53 -10.45 -0.08 -31.29
N CYS A 54 -10.10 -0.17 -30.01
CA CYS A 54 -10.97 0.12 -28.89
C CYS A 54 -10.63 1.48 -28.24
N HIS A 55 -9.80 2.33 -28.86
CA HIS A 55 -9.40 3.62 -28.30
C HIS A 55 -10.60 4.54 -28.03
N ASP A 56 -11.58 4.55 -28.94
CA ASP A 56 -12.84 5.30 -28.81
C ASP A 56 -13.61 4.94 -27.52
N PHE A 57 -13.41 3.74 -26.95
CA PHE A 57 -14.12 3.33 -25.75
C PHE A 57 -13.73 4.19 -24.55
N SER A 58 -12.48 4.64 -24.49
CA SER A 58 -12.03 5.56 -23.44
C SER A 58 -12.68 6.94 -23.55
N GLU A 59 -13.03 7.36 -24.77
CA GLU A 59 -13.76 8.60 -25.02
C GLU A 59 -15.25 8.45 -24.72
N VAL A 60 -15.85 7.30 -25.05
CA VAL A 60 -17.22 7.00 -24.64
C VAL A 60 -17.36 6.96 -23.13
N MET A 61 -16.34 6.48 -22.41
CA MET A 61 -16.30 6.55 -20.94
C MET A 61 -16.27 7.99 -20.43
N ALA A 62 -15.83 8.98 -21.22
CA ALA A 62 -15.88 10.40 -20.87
C ALA A 62 -17.24 11.07 -21.17
N VAL A 63 -18.09 10.46 -22.02
CA VAL A 63 -19.42 11.00 -22.36
C VAL A 63 -20.36 10.88 -21.16
N ASN A 64 -21.26 11.85 -20.95
CA ASN A 64 -22.26 11.81 -19.87
C ASN A 64 -23.48 10.89 -20.19
N ASP A 65 -23.23 9.66 -20.62
CA ASP A 65 -24.27 8.63 -20.85
C ASP A 65 -23.95 7.39 -20.02
N LYS A 66 -24.76 7.16 -18.98
CA LYS A 66 -24.63 5.99 -18.09
C LYS A 66 -24.80 4.68 -18.85
N SER A 67 -25.79 4.58 -19.73
CA SER A 67 -26.06 3.35 -20.49
C SER A 67 -24.89 3.01 -21.40
N ALA A 68 -24.24 4.03 -21.96
CA ALA A 68 -23.03 3.82 -22.74
C ALA A 68 -21.90 3.27 -21.90
N LYS A 69 -21.53 3.95 -20.82
CA LYS A 69 -20.45 3.50 -19.92
C LYS A 69 -20.66 2.06 -19.48
N GLU A 70 -21.87 1.68 -19.09
CA GLU A 70 -22.20 0.31 -18.65
C GLU A 70 -21.92 -0.72 -19.75
N VAL A 71 -22.40 -0.50 -20.98
CA VAL A 71 -22.23 -1.44 -22.09
C VAL A 71 -20.77 -1.67 -22.44
N PHE A 72 -19.94 -0.62 -22.50
CA PHE A 72 -18.51 -0.77 -22.79
C PHE A 72 -17.73 -1.37 -21.63
N SER A 73 -18.11 -1.05 -20.39
CA SER A 73 -17.50 -1.63 -19.20
C SER A 73 -17.74 -3.14 -19.13
N ILE A 74 -18.99 -3.56 -19.38
CA ILE A 74 -19.37 -4.98 -19.45
C ILE A 74 -18.65 -5.68 -20.60
N PHE A 75 -18.58 -5.06 -21.78
CA PHE A 75 -17.82 -5.61 -22.91
C PHE A 75 -16.33 -5.80 -22.57
N THR A 76 -15.73 -4.84 -21.86
CA THR A 76 -14.33 -4.90 -21.42
C THR A 76 -14.10 -6.08 -20.48
N LEU A 77 -14.98 -6.28 -19.50
CA LEU A 77 -14.93 -7.44 -18.61
C LEU A 77 -15.13 -8.76 -19.37
N ASN A 78 -16.16 -8.84 -20.20
CA ASN A 78 -16.46 -10.04 -20.98
C ASN A 78 -15.33 -10.42 -21.94
N SER A 79 -14.57 -9.44 -22.44
CA SER A 79 -13.41 -9.67 -23.33
C SER A 79 -12.30 -10.48 -22.66
N VAL A 80 -12.17 -10.41 -21.34
CA VAL A 80 -11.06 -11.06 -20.61
C VAL A 80 -11.51 -12.16 -19.64
N SER A 81 -12.78 -12.16 -19.23
CA SER A 81 -13.25 -13.02 -18.14
C SER A 81 -13.12 -14.52 -18.43
N GLY A 82 -12.55 -15.26 -17.48
CA GLY A 82 -12.42 -16.72 -17.54
C GLY A 82 -11.44 -17.23 -18.61
N ASN A 83 -10.59 -16.35 -19.15
CA ASN A 83 -9.62 -16.65 -20.22
C ASN A 83 -8.25 -16.00 -19.94
N PRO A 84 -7.40 -16.62 -19.10
CA PRO A 84 -6.12 -16.05 -18.70
C PRO A 84 -5.17 -15.66 -19.84
N PRO A 85 -5.03 -16.46 -20.93
CA PRO A 85 -4.22 -16.05 -22.08
C PRO A 85 -4.70 -14.74 -22.73
N VAL A 86 -6.00 -14.61 -22.97
CA VAL A 86 -6.59 -13.39 -23.55
C VAL A 86 -6.51 -12.23 -22.57
N CYS A 87 -6.73 -12.46 -21.27
CA CYS A 87 -6.56 -11.43 -20.25
C CYS A 87 -5.14 -10.85 -20.28
N ARG A 88 -4.10 -11.70 -20.31
CA ARG A 88 -2.70 -11.24 -20.43
C ARG A 88 -2.43 -10.46 -21.71
N GLN A 89 -3.03 -10.88 -22.82
CA GLN A 89 -2.88 -10.22 -24.11
C GLN A 89 -3.52 -8.83 -24.10
N VAL A 90 -4.80 -8.75 -23.75
CA VAL A 90 -5.59 -7.51 -23.73
C VAL A 90 -5.05 -6.52 -22.70
N CYS A 91 -4.70 -6.98 -21.50
CA CYS A 91 -4.20 -6.12 -20.42
C CYS A 91 -2.84 -5.47 -20.73
N ARG A 92 -2.15 -5.87 -21.80
CA ARG A 92 -0.91 -5.22 -22.27
C ARG A 92 -1.16 -4.13 -23.31
N THR A 93 -2.41 -3.89 -23.72
CA THR A 93 -2.72 -2.95 -24.78
C THR A 93 -2.95 -1.53 -24.24
N ARG A 94 -2.61 -0.52 -25.05
CA ARG A 94 -2.84 0.90 -24.72
C ARG A 94 -4.34 1.21 -24.61
N SER A 95 -5.15 0.71 -25.55
CA SER A 95 -6.62 0.78 -25.50
C SER A 95 -7.18 0.28 -24.17
N PHE A 96 -6.77 -0.92 -23.72
CA PHE A 96 -7.23 -1.45 -22.44
C PHE A 96 -6.83 -0.56 -21.27
N THR A 97 -5.56 -0.15 -21.24
CA THR A 97 -5.04 0.73 -20.17
C THR A 97 -5.84 2.03 -20.06
N ARG A 98 -6.18 2.67 -21.19
CA ARG A 98 -6.99 3.89 -21.20
C ARG A 98 -8.39 3.66 -20.64
N VAL A 99 -9.07 2.59 -21.06
CA VAL A 99 -10.40 2.23 -20.55
C VAL A 99 -10.35 1.89 -19.07
N PHE A 100 -9.34 1.13 -18.64
CA PHE A 100 -9.17 0.74 -17.25
C PHE A 100 -8.87 1.94 -16.35
N LYS A 101 -8.04 2.90 -16.78
CA LYS A 101 -7.84 4.17 -16.05
C LYS A 101 -9.15 4.90 -15.77
N ARG A 102 -10.00 5.04 -16.79
CA ARG A 102 -11.34 5.65 -16.62
C ARG A 102 -12.20 4.87 -15.65
N LEU A 103 -12.19 3.54 -15.72
CA LEU A 103 -12.93 2.70 -14.76
C LEU A 103 -12.44 2.91 -13.32
N LEU A 104 -11.13 3.03 -13.10
CA LEU A 104 -10.56 3.31 -11.79
C LEU A 104 -10.95 4.70 -11.28
N GLU A 105 -10.94 5.74 -12.14
CA GLU A 105 -11.43 7.08 -11.81
C GLU A 105 -12.90 7.04 -11.36
N TYR A 106 -13.77 6.41 -12.15
CA TYR A 106 -15.19 6.28 -11.80
C TYR A 106 -15.42 5.49 -10.50
N ALA A 107 -14.66 4.42 -10.29
CA ALA A 107 -14.78 3.61 -9.09
C ALA A 107 -14.35 4.38 -7.83
N GLU A 108 -13.31 5.22 -7.91
CA GLU A 108 -12.86 6.07 -6.81
C GLU A 108 -13.91 7.14 -6.48
N ASP A 109 -14.48 7.82 -7.48
CA ASP A 109 -15.50 8.86 -7.29
C ASP A 109 -16.80 8.35 -6.65
N HIS A 110 -17.06 7.05 -6.76
CA HIS A 110 -18.32 6.42 -6.33
C HIS A 110 -18.09 5.36 -5.22
N PHE A 111 -16.95 5.41 -4.54
CA PHE A 111 -16.55 4.40 -3.55
C PHE A 111 -17.53 4.29 -2.36
N GLU A 112 -18.17 5.39 -1.98
CA GLU A 112 -19.16 5.43 -0.88
C GLU A 112 -20.57 4.98 -1.30
N GLN A 113 -20.82 4.82 -2.61
CA GLN A 113 -22.12 4.40 -3.10
C GLN A 113 -22.21 2.87 -3.05
N SER A 114 -23.19 2.37 -2.28
CA SER A 114 -23.33 0.96 -1.90
C SER A 114 -23.48 -0.01 -3.09
N GLU A 115 -23.80 0.49 -4.28
CA GLU A 115 -24.04 -0.30 -5.49
C GLU A 115 -23.50 0.42 -6.75
N SER A 116 -22.18 0.55 -6.86
CA SER A 116 -21.54 1.07 -8.08
C SER A 116 -21.16 -0.06 -9.03
N LEU A 117 -21.92 -0.22 -10.12
CA LEU A 117 -21.61 -1.18 -11.19
C LEU A 117 -20.18 -1.01 -11.74
N PHE A 118 -19.66 0.22 -11.80
CA PHE A 118 -18.30 0.49 -12.28
C PHE A 118 -17.24 -0.01 -11.30
N PHE A 119 -17.50 0.11 -9.99
CA PHE A 119 -16.66 -0.49 -8.96
C PHE A 119 -16.64 -2.02 -9.10
N ASP A 120 -17.81 -2.66 -9.24
CA ASP A 120 -17.92 -4.11 -9.41
C ASP A 120 -17.17 -4.61 -10.64
N ILE A 121 -17.28 -3.88 -11.76
CA ILE A 121 -16.57 -4.20 -12.99
C ILE A 121 -15.05 -4.01 -12.83
N ALA A 122 -14.60 -2.90 -12.25
CA ALA A 122 -13.18 -2.63 -12.01
C ALA A 122 -12.55 -3.67 -11.06
N PHE A 123 -13.29 -4.06 -10.02
CA PHE A 123 -12.89 -5.12 -9.10
C PHE A 123 -12.87 -6.48 -9.80
N ALA A 124 -13.89 -6.81 -10.60
CA ALA A 124 -13.94 -8.05 -11.38
C ALA A 124 -12.77 -8.16 -12.38
N LEU A 125 -12.47 -7.08 -13.10
CA LEU A 125 -11.30 -6.99 -13.97
C LEU A 125 -9.99 -7.21 -13.19
N THR A 126 -9.85 -6.60 -12.01
CA THR A 126 -8.69 -6.82 -11.14
C THR A 126 -8.56 -8.30 -10.73
N ARG A 127 -9.68 -8.98 -10.45
CA ARG A 127 -9.69 -10.42 -10.15
C ARG A 127 -9.22 -11.26 -11.34
N GLU A 128 -9.65 -10.93 -12.55
CA GLU A 128 -9.18 -11.61 -13.77
C GLU A 128 -7.68 -11.37 -14.00
N MET A 129 -7.18 -10.16 -13.77
CA MET A 129 -5.74 -9.84 -13.86
C MET A 129 -4.89 -10.61 -12.85
N VAL A 130 -5.39 -10.76 -11.63
CA VAL A 130 -4.74 -11.58 -10.58
C VAL A 130 -4.72 -13.04 -11.00
N ALA A 131 -5.86 -13.60 -11.43
CA ALA A 131 -5.93 -14.98 -11.91
C ALA A 131 -5.04 -15.23 -13.13
N ALA A 132 -4.89 -14.22 -14.00
CA ALA A 132 -4.03 -14.27 -15.18
C ALA A 132 -2.55 -13.95 -14.90
N GLN A 133 -2.22 -13.55 -13.66
CA GLN A 133 -0.89 -13.16 -13.18
C GLN A 133 -0.26 -12.03 -14.02
N CYS A 134 -1.04 -11.00 -14.38
CA CYS A 134 -0.57 -9.85 -15.15
C CYS A 134 -0.55 -8.53 -14.40
N ILE A 135 -0.72 -8.54 -13.07
CA ILE A 135 -0.76 -7.33 -12.23
C ILE A 135 0.47 -6.44 -12.41
N THR A 136 1.68 -7.01 -12.53
CA THR A 136 2.92 -6.24 -12.71
C THR A 136 2.91 -5.46 -14.02
N SER A 137 2.48 -6.10 -15.11
CA SER A 137 2.35 -5.42 -16.40
C SER A 137 1.29 -4.32 -16.35
N CYS A 138 0.14 -4.60 -15.73
CA CYS A 138 -0.96 -3.64 -15.60
C CYS A 138 -0.53 -2.41 -14.78
N TYR A 139 0.12 -2.62 -13.63
CA TYR A 139 0.61 -1.55 -12.77
C TYR A 139 1.59 -0.64 -13.51
N THR A 140 2.57 -1.22 -14.22
CA THR A 140 3.55 -0.46 -15.00
C THR A 140 2.89 0.39 -16.10
N GLN A 141 1.83 -0.12 -16.74
CA GLN A 141 1.09 0.64 -17.75
C GLN A 141 0.24 1.76 -17.14
N LEU A 142 -0.35 1.53 -15.97
CA LEU A 142 -1.08 2.56 -15.23
C LEU A 142 -0.19 3.75 -14.84
N LEU A 143 1.09 3.52 -14.57
CA LEU A 143 2.07 4.60 -14.32
C LEU A 143 2.25 5.54 -15.52
N GLY A 144 1.96 5.09 -16.75
CA GLY A 144 1.93 5.97 -17.93
C GLY A 144 3.31 6.44 -18.40
N VAL A 145 4.31 5.56 -18.43
CA VAL A 145 5.69 5.83 -18.90
C VAL A 145 5.78 6.35 -20.35
N ASP A 146 4.66 6.45 -21.08
CA ASP A 146 4.58 6.86 -22.49
C ASP A 146 4.67 8.39 -22.75
N ASN A 147 4.79 9.26 -21.74
CA ASN A 147 5.10 10.70 -21.93
C ASN A 147 5.59 11.35 -20.62
N PRO A 148 6.87 11.21 -20.24
CA PRO A 148 7.44 12.10 -19.23
C PRO A 148 7.51 13.51 -19.82
N GLU A 149 7.04 14.53 -19.10
CA GLU A 149 7.56 15.88 -19.34
C GLU A 149 9.10 15.79 -19.22
N PRO A 150 9.87 16.43 -20.11
CA PRO A 150 11.31 16.21 -20.24
C PRO A 150 12.14 16.43 -18.95
N ASP A 151 11.59 17.12 -17.95
CA ASP A 151 12.22 17.39 -16.65
C ASP A 151 11.58 16.65 -15.45
N SER A 152 10.58 15.79 -15.66
CA SER A 152 9.89 15.06 -14.59
C SER A 152 10.42 13.64 -14.44
N THR A 153 10.99 13.32 -13.26
CA THR A 153 11.27 11.91 -12.92
C THR A 153 9.93 11.23 -12.65
N PRO A 154 9.52 10.18 -13.40
CA PRO A 154 8.23 9.56 -13.21
C PRO A 154 8.14 8.95 -11.81
N LEU A 155 7.11 9.33 -11.06
CA LEU A 155 6.87 8.77 -9.73
C LEU A 155 6.40 7.32 -9.88
N PRO A 156 6.82 6.40 -9.00
CA PRO A 156 6.42 4.99 -9.05
C PRO A 156 4.99 4.73 -8.56
N PHE A 157 4.18 5.78 -8.47
CA PHE A 157 2.78 5.77 -8.05
C PHE A 157 2.04 6.98 -8.66
N ASN A 158 0.73 6.82 -8.80
CA ASN A 158 -0.25 7.86 -9.10
C ASN A 158 -1.62 7.46 -8.52
N ALA A 159 -2.64 8.29 -8.70
CA ALA A 159 -3.99 8.00 -8.20
C ALA A 159 -4.54 6.65 -8.70
N HIS A 160 -4.38 6.33 -9.99
CA HIS A 160 -4.87 5.06 -10.55
C HIS A 160 -4.18 3.85 -9.93
N THR A 161 -2.86 3.90 -9.71
CA THR A 161 -2.14 2.79 -9.08
C THR A 161 -2.54 2.60 -7.61
N ILE A 162 -2.88 3.69 -6.90
CA ILE A 162 -3.40 3.64 -5.53
C ILE A 162 -4.76 2.93 -5.52
N THR A 163 -5.71 3.33 -6.37
CA THR A 163 -7.02 2.65 -6.48
C THR A 163 -6.87 1.18 -6.88
N PHE A 164 -5.93 0.88 -7.79
CA PHE A 164 -5.62 -0.50 -8.16
C PHE A 164 -5.08 -1.34 -6.99
N LEU A 165 -4.20 -0.77 -6.15
CA LEU A 165 -3.74 -1.42 -4.92
C LEU A 165 -4.87 -1.63 -3.91
N LYS A 166 -5.82 -0.69 -3.76
CA LYS A 166 -7.02 -0.89 -2.92
C LYS A 166 -7.84 -2.10 -3.38
N PHE A 167 -7.98 -2.31 -4.69
CA PHE A 167 -8.67 -3.50 -5.22
C PHE A 167 -7.88 -4.79 -4.98
N ILE A 168 -6.55 -4.75 -5.04
CA ILE A 168 -5.71 -5.89 -4.66
C ILE A 168 -5.89 -6.21 -3.17
N ASP A 169 -5.89 -5.20 -2.30
CA ASP A 169 -6.13 -5.38 -0.86
C ASP A 169 -7.50 -6.00 -0.57
N ALA A 170 -8.57 -5.45 -1.17
CA ALA A 170 -9.92 -6.00 -1.05
C ALA A 170 -10.01 -7.46 -1.53
N LYS A 171 -9.26 -7.82 -2.59
CA LYS A 171 -9.17 -9.21 -3.08
C LYS A 171 -8.45 -10.11 -2.09
N LEU A 172 -7.32 -9.65 -1.53
CA LEU A 172 -6.55 -10.40 -0.54
C LEU A 172 -7.38 -10.64 0.73
N HIS A 173 -8.10 -9.63 1.22
CA HIS A 173 -8.99 -9.79 2.37
C HIS A 173 -10.02 -10.90 2.11
N ARG A 174 -10.63 -10.93 0.92
CA ARG A 174 -11.62 -11.95 0.56
C ARG A 174 -11.02 -13.36 0.42
N ASP A 175 -9.79 -13.47 -0.05
CA ASP A 175 -9.13 -14.77 -0.27
C ASP A 175 -8.50 -15.35 1.01
N LEU A 176 -8.04 -14.49 1.90
CA LEU A 176 -7.25 -14.86 3.09
C LEU A 176 -8.08 -14.86 4.39
N ASP A 177 -9.40 -14.77 4.30
CA ASP A 177 -10.29 -14.93 5.45
C ASP A 177 -10.02 -16.28 6.16
N ALA A 178 -9.93 -16.22 7.49
CA ALA A 178 -9.32 -17.25 8.34
C ALA A 178 -9.89 -18.67 8.15
N GLU A 179 -11.15 -18.83 7.75
CA GLU A 179 -11.77 -20.14 7.50
C GLU A 179 -11.29 -20.82 6.20
N HIS A 180 -10.80 -20.05 5.22
CA HIS A 180 -10.49 -20.54 3.86
C HIS A 180 -9.01 -20.86 3.62
N THR A 181 -8.12 -20.44 4.52
CA THR A 181 -6.65 -20.48 4.27
C THR A 181 -6.01 -21.84 4.49
N GLU A 182 -6.56 -22.73 5.32
CA GLU A 182 -5.99 -24.05 5.60
C GLU A 182 -6.12 -25.05 4.42
N ASN A 183 -7.00 -24.76 3.43
CA ASN A 183 -7.33 -25.68 2.34
C ASN A 183 -7.11 -25.10 0.93
N LEU A 184 -6.25 -24.08 0.78
CA LEU A 184 -5.97 -23.48 -0.53
C LEU A 184 -5.35 -24.50 -1.50
N THR A 185 -6.01 -24.74 -2.63
CA THR A 185 -5.50 -25.58 -3.72
C THR A 185 -4.29 -24.94 -4.40
N SER A 186 -3.44 -25.72 -5.06
CA SER A 186 -2.28 -25.19 -5.79
C SER A 186 -2.65 -24.09 -6.80
N ALA A 187 -3.79 -24.23 -7.49
CA ALA A 187 -4.30 -23.23 -8.42
C ALA A 187 -4.71 -21.90 -7.74
N GLN A 188 -5.08 -21.93 -6.46
CA GLN A 188 -5.39 -20.73 -5.66
C GLN A 188 -4.13 -20.11 -5.05
N GLN A 189 -3.07 -20.90 -4.85
CA GLN A 189 -1.81 -20.42 -4.29
C GLN A 189 -0.98 -19.61 -5.29
N GLU A 190 -0.92 -20.03 -6.56
CA GLU A 190 -0.09 -19.37 -7.58
C GLU A 190 -0.37 -17.86 -7.72
N PRO A 191 -1.64 -17.38 -7.79
CA PRO A 191 -1.91 -15.94 -7.85
C PRO A 191 -1.45 -15.18 -6.61
N LEU A 192 -1.58 -15.77 -5.41
CA LEU A 192 -1.13 -15.14 -4.16
C LEU A 192 0.39 -14.97 -4.13
N VAL A 193 1.13 -15.97 -4.62
CA VAL A 193 2.59 -15.92 -4.74
C VAL A 193 3.02 -14.83 -5.74
N SER A 194 2.30 -14.71 -6.88
CA SER A 194 2.55 -13.64 -7.86
C SER A 194 2.29 -12.24 -7.28
N ILE A 195 1.24 -12.07 -6.48
CA ILE A 195 0.97 -10.82 -5.75
C ILE A 195 2.11 -10.52 -4.77
N TYR A 196 2.54 -11.51 -3.99
CA TYR A 196 3.62 -11.35 -3.02
C TYR A 196 4.95 -10.91 -3.67
N GLU A 197 5.30 -11.50 -4.81
CA GLU A 197 6.46 -11.11 -5.61
C GLU A 197 6.36 -9.65 -6.08
N PHE A 198 5.22 -9.29 -6.68
CA PHE A 198 4.96 -7.93 -7.16
C PHE A 198 5.04 -6.88 -6.05
N LEU A 199 4.34 -7.11 -4.93
CA LEU A 199 4.29 -6.16 -3.81
C LEU A 199 5.66 -6.02 -3.13
N SER A 200 6.41 -7.11 -2.98
CA SER A 200 7.75 -7.08 -2.40
C SER A 200 8.71 -6.26 -3.27
N ALA A 201 8.65 -6.43 -4.58
CA ALA A 201 9.43 -5.63 -5.52
C ALA A 201 9.08 -4.13 -5.45
N LYS A 202 7.78 -3.79 -5.35
CA LYS A 202 7.32 -2.41 -5.23
C LYS A 202 7.64 -1.76 -3.89
N LEU A 203 7.56 -2.51 -2.80
CA LEU A 203 8.03 -2.03 -1.50
C LEU A 203 9.51 -1.71 -1.56
N ASN A 204 10.33 -2.57 -2.16
CA ASN A 204 11.77 -2.32 -2.32
C ASN A 204 12.07 -1.05 -3.14
N GLU A 205 11.32 -0.79 -4.21
CA GLU A 205 11.45 0.45 -5.00
C GLU A 205 11.16 1.71 -4.14
N LEU A 206 10.03 1.73 -3.42
CA LEU A 206 9.69 2.86 -2.53
C LEU A 206 10.65 2.99 -1.34
N ALA A 207 11.08 1.87 -0.78
CA ALA A 207 12.01 1.83 0.32
C ALA A 207 13.36 2.41 -0.07
N GLN A 208 13.85 2.11 -1.28
CA GLN A 208 15.07 2.72 -1.80
C GLN A 208 14.93 4.23 -1.93
N ILE A 209 13.78 4.73 -2.41
CA ILE A 209 13.53 6.18 -2.46
C ILE A 209 13.60 6.80 -1.05
N LEU A 210 13.02 6.13 -0.04
CA LEU A 210 13.02 6.60 1.34
C LEU A 210 14.41 6.51 2.01
N LEU A 211 15.14 5.42 1.77
CA LEU A 211 16.44 5.16 2.39
C LEU A 211 17.59 5.91 1.70
N LEU A 212 17.50 6.19 0.39
CA LEU A 212 18.43 7.06 -0.31
C LEU A 212 18.41 8.49 0.26
N GLN A 213 17.25 8.96 0.75
CA GLN A 213 17.13 10.24 1.46
C GLN A 213 17.99 10.27 2.74
N ALA A 214 18.23 9.11 3.37
CA ALA A 214 19.05 9.00 4.57
C ALA A 214 20.57 9.11 4.27
N LYS A 215 20.99 8.78 3.05
CA LYS A 215 22.40 8.66 2.63
C LYS A 215 22.90 9.84 1.80
N ALA A 216 22.03 10.78 1.44
CA ALA A 216 22.37 11.85 0.51
C ALA A 216 23.11 13.04 1.18
N THR A 217 24.33 13.27 0.70
CA THR A 217 25.05 14.55 0.74
C THR A 217 24.46 15.53 -0.29
N ALA A 218 24.87 16.81 -0.21
CA ALA A 218 24.33 18.04 -0.83
C ALA A 218 23.78 18.05 -2.29
N SER A 219 23.87 16.97 -3.07
CA SER A 219 23.34 16.84 -4.44
C SER A 219 21.83 16.50 -4.49
N ALA A 220 21.25 15.92 -3.44
CA ALA A 220 19.83 15.48 -3.43
C ALA A 220 18.79 16.58 -3.14
N ALA A 221 19.21 17.84 -3.04
CA ALA A 221 18.34 18.98 -2.74
C ALA A 221 17.27 19.27 -3.81
N SER A 222 17.35 18.64 -4.98
CA SER A 222 16.36 18.78 -6.06
C SER A 222 15.20 17.79 -5.99
N HIS A 223 15.26 16.74 -5.16
CA HIS A 223 14.18 15.76 -5.11
C HIS A 223 13.02 16.29 -4.24
N PRO A 224 11.76 16.35 -4.75
CA PRO A 224 10.60 16.91 -4.05
C PRO A 224 10.39 16.39 -2.61
N PHE A 225 10.82 15.16 -2.35
CA PHE A 225 10.66 14.45 -1.08
C PHE A 225 11.76 14.78 -0.05
N TYR A 226 12.93 15.24 -0.50
CA TYR A 226 14.05 15.61 0.39
C TYR A 226 13.73 16.89 1.15
N CYS A 227 13.25 17.93 0.46
CA CYS A 227 12.90 19.21 1.08
C CYS A 227 11.72 19.07 2.05
N LEU A 228 10.68 18.31 1.70
CA LEU A 228 9.48 18.22 2.51
C LEU A 228 9.62 17.28 3.73
N SER A 229 10.40 16.19 3.62
CA SER A 229 10.73 15.35 4.80
C SER A 229 11.63 16.10 5.80
N GLN A 230 12.57 16.93 5.33
CA GLN A 230 13.34 17.83 6.19
C GLN A 230 12.43 18.88 6.87
N GLN A 231 11.44 19.42 6.17
CA GLN A 231 10.51 20.40 6.72
C GLN A 231 9.53 19.81 7.73
N LEU A 232 8.96 18.62 7.48
CA LEU A 232 8.12 17.91 8.47
C LEU A 232 8.90 17.55 9.72
N THR A 233 10.20 17.30 9.57
CA THR A 233 11.10 17.09 10.70
C THR A 233 11.38 18.34 11.47
N ALA A 234 11.73 19.42 10.76
CA ALA A 234 11.98 20.71 11.36
C ALA A 234 10.73 21.18 12.11
N ALA A 235 9.53 20.93 11.57
CA ALA A 235 8.25 21.20 12.22
C ALA A 235 7.99 20.30 13.45
N SER A 236 8.48 19.05 13.43
CA SER A 236 8.41 18.15 14.59
C SER A 236 9.39 18.57 15.71
N GLN A 237 10.51 19.22 15.34
CA GLN A 237 11.58 19.65 16.24
C GLN A 237 11.43 21.11 16.72
N SER A 238 10.65 21.96 16.03
CA SER A 238 10.49 23.37 16.36
C SER A 238 9.51 23.65 17.52
N SER A 239 9.06 22.62 18.24
CA SER A 239 8.19 22.76 19.41
C SER A 239 8.94 23.09 20.72
N SER A 240 10.27 23.25 20.70
CA SER A 240 11.05 23.52 21.93
C SER A 240 11.96 24.74 21.95
N ASP A 241 12.11 25.55 20.89
CA ASP A 241 12.92 26.78 20.98
C ASP A 241 12.39 27.91 20.08
N ALA A 242 11.69 28.85 20.70
CA ALA A 242 11.25 30.10 20.06
C ALA A 242 12.40 31.11 20.05
N SER A 243 13.36 30.98 19.12
CA SER A 243 14.19 32.11 18.66
C SER A 243 15.15 31.74 17.52
N ALA A 244 14.63 31.55 16.31
CA ALA A 244 15.45 31.69 15.11
C ALA A 244 14.58 32.06 13.91
N THR A 245 14.72 33.30 13.47
CA THR A 245 14.09 33.83 12.26
C THR A 245 14.77 33.21 11.03
N THR A 246 14.34 32.02 10.62
CA THR A 246 14.67 31.46 9.30
C THR A 246 13.45 31.56 8.38
N PRO A 247 13.64 31.86 7.09
CA PRO A 247 12.53 32.07 6.15
C PRO A 247 11.73 30.78 6.04
N ASN A 248 10.45 30.86 6.40
CA ASN A 248 9.50 29.75 6.30
C ASN A 248 9.40 29.33 4.83
N PRO A 249 9.88 28.15 4.42
CA PRO A 249 9.75 27.72 3.04
C PRO A 249 8.29 27.32 2.83
N SER A 250 7.53 28.15 2.10
CA SER A 250 6.15 27.85 1.74
C SER A 250 6.13 26.59 0.86
N ILE A 251 5.74 25.47 1.46
CA ILE A 251 5.52 24.19 0.78
C ILE A 251 4.37 24.40 -0.21
N SER A 252 4.61 24.15 -1.51
CA SER A 252 3.52 24.18 -2.49
C SER A 252 2.55 23.02 -2.24
N GLY A 253 1.25 23.22 -2.47
CA GLY A 253 0.23 22.18 -2.30
C GLY A 253 0.56 20.89 -3.08
N TYR A 254 1.17 21.03 -4.26
CA TYR A 254 1.65 19.92 -5.08
C TYR A 254 2.62 18.98 -4.34
N HIS A 255 3.53 19.52 -3.53
CA HIS A 255 4.47 18.68 -2.76
C HIS A 255 3.76 17.87 -1.67
N ILE A 256 2.67 18.40 -1.09
CA ILE A 256 1.88 17.71 -0.07
C ILE A 256 1.11 16.55 -0.71
N ASP A 257 0.44 16.77 -1.84
CA ASP A 257 -0.33 15.73 -2.53
C ASP A 257 0.54 14.54 -2.96
N VAL A 258 1.75 14.83 -3.43
CA VAL A 258 2.75 13.82 -3.79
C VAL A 258 3.20 13.01 -2.57
N LEU A 259 3.38 13.64 -1.40
CA LEU A 259 3.70 12.91 -0.17
C LEU A 259 2.53 12.06 0.34
N VAL A 260 1.32 12.61 0.35
CA VAL A 260 0.13 11.87 0.75
C VAL A 260 -0.01 10.63 -0.13
N SER A 261 0.18 10.78 -1.45
CA SER A 261 0.16 9.65 -2.40
C SER A 261 1.27 8.63 -2.14
N PHE A 262 2.49 9.08 -1.80
CA PHE A 262 3.60 8.19 -1.45
C PHE A 262 3.30 7.36 -0.21
N TYR A 263 2.89 8.02 0.89
CA TYR A 263 2.60 7.33 2.15
C TYR A 263 1.36 6.44 2.03
N THR A 264 0.33 6.87 1.30
CA THR A 264 -0.84 6.03 1.00
C THR A 264 -0.43 4.78 0.25
N THR A 265 0.42 4.90 -0.79
CA THR A 265 0.94 3.75 -1.53
C THR A 265 1.75 2.83 -0.61
N LEU A 266 2.63 3.38 0.21
CA LEU A 266 3.44 2.61 1.15
C LEU A 266 2.59 1.85 2.18
N VAL A 267 1.57 2.49 2.75
CA VAL A 267 0.64 1.86 3.68
C VAL A 267 -0.09 0.70 3.01
N LEU A 268 -0.69 0.91 1.83
CA LEU A 268 -1.41 -0.14 1.09
C LEU A 268 -0.52 -1.34 0.76
N LEU A 269 0.72 -1.09 0.30
CA LEU A 269 1.68 -2.17 0.02
C LEU A 269 1.98 -2.98 1.29
N LEU A 270 2.21 -2.29 2.42
CA LEU A 270 2.50 -2.95 3.70
C LEU A 270 1.29 -3.69 4.25
N GLU A 271 0.06 -3.20 4.05
CA GLU A 271 -1.16 -3.89 4.47
C GLU A 271 -1.38 -5.18 3.68
N CYS A 272 -1.24 -5.12 2.34
CA CYS A 272 -1.31 -6.29 1.49
C CYS A 272 -0.24 -7.33 1.86
N LEU A 273 1.01 -6.91 2.08
CA LEU A 273 2.11 -7.78 2.48
C LEU A 273 1.89 -8.36 3.88
N ARG A 274 1.34 -7.59 4.82
CA ARG A 274 0.97 -8.08 6.16
C ARG A 274 -0.07 -9.20 6.06
N SER A 275 -1.10 -9.03 5.24
CA SER A 275 -2.13 -10.05 5.00
C SER A 275 -1.54 -11.32 4.39
N LEU A 276 -0.69 -11.19 3.37
CA LEU A 276 -0.03 -12.34 2.72
C LEU A 276 0.93 -13.09 3.63
N THR A 277 1.69 -12.38 4.46
CA THR A 277 2.67 -12.99 5.38
C THR A 277 2.03 -13.62 6.60
N GLN A 278 0.80 -13.23 6.96
CA GLN A 278 0.04 -13.89 8.03
C GLN A 278 -0.19 -15.38 7.73
N VAL A 279 -0.25 -15.73 6.45
CA VAL A 279 -0.31 -17.12 5.99
C VAL A 279 1.11 -17.64 5.75
N GLY A 280 1.48 -18.75 6.38
CA GLY A 280 2.82 -19.35 6.23
C GLY A 280 3.19 -19.82 4.82
N LEU A 281 2.24 -19.77 3.87
CA LEU A 281 2.39 -20.14 2.46
C LEU A 281 3.52 -19.36 1.77
N MET A 282 3.62 -18.04 1.98
CA MET A 282 4.58 -17.20 1.25
C MET A 282 6.03 -17.55 1.58
N VAL A 283 6.29 -17.86 2.85
CA VAL A 283 7.63 -18.24 3.34
C VAL A 283 8.07 -19.57 2.72
N GLN A 284 7.13 -20.51 2.55
CA GLN A 284 7.40 -21.82 1.92
C GLN A 284 7.59 -21.68 0.41
N ALA A 285 6.73 -20.91 -0.26
CA ALA A 285 6.76 -20.74 -1.71
C ALA A 285 7.97 -19.92 -2.19
N MET A 286 8.35 -18.87 -1.44
CA MET A 286 9.38 -17.89 -1.84
C MET A 286 10.33 -17.57 -0.66
N PRO A 287 11.20 -18.51 -0.24
CA PRO A 287 12.04 -18.35 0.95
C PRO A 287 13.11 -17.26 0.78
N LEU A 288 13.72 -17.14 -0.41
CA LEU A 288 14.71 -16.10 -0.68
C LEU A 288 14.10 -14.70 -0.66
N LEU A 289 12.93 -14.53 -1.27
CA LEU A 289 12.21 -13.26 -1.24
C LEU A 289 11.79 -12.90 0.18
N SER A 290 11.32 -13.87 0.97
CA SER A 290 10.96 -13.67 2.38
C SER A 290 12.16 -13.22 3.23
N LYS A 291 13.35 -13.75 2.95
CA LYS A 291 14.61 -13.30 3.57
C LYS A 291 14.94 -11.84 3.23
N GLN A 292 14.74 -11.46 1.97
CA GLN A 292 14.96 -10.09 1.50
C GLN A 292 13.95 -9.11 2.10
N LEU A 293 12.66 -9.48 2.08
CA LEU A 293 11.57 -8.70 2.66
C LEU A 293 11.80 -8.46 4.16
N LEU A 294 12.15 -9.51 4.91
CA LEU A 294 12.47 -9.38 6.34
C LEU A 294 13.59 -8.36 6.59
N SER A 295 14.68 -8.45 5.82
CA SER A 295 15.81 -7.53 5.96
C SER A 295 15.40 -6.08 5.65
N LEU A 296 14.62 -5.88 4.58
CA LEU A 296 14.12 -4.57 4.18
C LEU A 296 13.17 -3.97 5.22
N CYS A 297 12.24 -4.77 5.77
CA CYS A 297 11.32 -4.30 6.80
C CYS A 297 12.05 -3.88 8.08
N ILE A 298 13.09 -4.60 8.49
CA ILE A 298 13.93 -4.22 9.64
C ILE A 298 14.67 -2.90 9.37
N GLU A 299 15.27 -2.74 8.19
CA GLU A 299 15.98 -1.51 7.80
C GLU A 299 15.02 -0.30 7.77
N LEU A 300 13.84 -0.46 7.17
CA LEU A 300 12.81 0.57 7.16
C LEU A 300 12.30 0.91 8.56
N LEU A 301 12.03 -0.09 9.39
CA LEU A 301 11.57 0.15 10.76
C LEU A 301 12.63 0.90 11.57
N ALA A 302 13.91 0.53 11.42
CA ALA A 302 15.02 1.22 12.08
C ALA A 302 15.12 2.68 11.63
N PHE A 303 15.04 2.92 10.32
CA PHE A 303 15.04 4.27 9.74
C PHE A 303 13.89 5.13 10.29
N LEU A 304 12.66 4.60 10.27
CA LEU A 304 11.49 5.31 10.75
C LEU A 304 11.52 5.54 12.26
N ASN A 305 12.00 4.57 13.04
CA ASN A 305 12.10 4.70 14.49
C ASN A 305 13.11 5.79 14.90
N ALA A 306 14.23 5.92 14.18
CA ALA A 306 15.19 7.00 14.41
C ALA A 306 14.62 8.39 14.06
N ARG A 307 13.66 8.44 13.14
CA ARG A 307 13.14 9.68 12.57
C ARG A 307 11.86 10.19 13.22
N PHE A 308 11.04 9.26 13.70
CA PHE A 308 9.75 9.49 14.33
C PHE A 308 9.66 8.67 15.63
N PRO A 309 10.40 9.10 16.68
CA PRO A 309 10.37 8.44 17.97
C PRO A 309 8.95 8.48 18.58
N ARG A 310 8.70 7.57 19.52
CA ARG A 310 7.42 7.42 20.22
C ARG A 310 6.99 8.74 20.86
N MET A 311 5.69 9.04 20.85
CA MET A 311 5.14 10.15 21.65
C MET A 311 4.21 9.60 22.72
N SER A 312 4.23 10.24 23.88
CA SER A 312 3.24 10.05 24.93
C SER A 312 2.58 11.41 25.21
N LYS A 313 1.28 11.50 24.96
CA LYS A 313 0.49 12.74 24.88
C LYS A 313 -0.07 13.22 26.21
N LEU A 314 0.15 12.52 27.31
CA LEU A 314 -0.43 12.95 28.59
C LEU A 314 0.39 14.06 29.30
N GLY A 315 1.44 14.59 28.64
CA GLY A 315 2.20 15.79 29.04
C GLY A 315 1.95 17.08 28.22
N THR A 316 1.15 17.04 27.14
CA THR A 316 0.89 18.20 26.25
C THR A 316 -0.61 18.45 26.05
N ALA A 317 -1.37 18.46 27.14
CA ALA A 317 -2.74 18.93 27.17
C ALA A 317 -2.78 20.46 26.97
N GLY A 318 -2.66 20.94 25.74
CA GLY A 318 -2.82 22.38 25.47
C GLY A 318 -2.43 22.92 24.10
N GLN A 319 -1.92 22.14 23.14
CA GLN A 319 -1.58 22.69 21.84
C GLN A 319 -2.68 22.43 20.82
N HIS A 320 -3.24 23.53 20.29
CA HIS A 320 -4.20 23.57 19.20
C HIS A 320 -3.81 22.60 18.08
N GLN A 321 -4.63 21.57 17.88
CA GLN A 321 -4.48 20.56 16.84
C GLN A 321 -4.69 21.23 15.47
N ILE A 322 -3.70 21.12 14.59
CA ILE A 322 -3.83 21.50 13.19
C ILE A 322 -4.39 20.26 12.45
N GLU A 323 -5.63 20.35 11.96
CA GLU A 323 -6.24 19.35 11.07
C GLU A 323 -5.29 19.09 9.87
N GLY A 324 -4.74 17.89 9.79
CA GLY A 324 -3.69 17.49 8.84
C GLY A 324 -2.48 16.84 9.50
N MET A 325 -2.05 17.33 10.67
CA MET A 325 -0.94 16.71 11.42
C MET A 325 -1.37 15.39 12.09
N GLU A 326 -2.64 15.28 12.47
CA GLU A 326 -3.24 14.04 12.98
C GLU A 326 -3.35 12.96 11.91
N ASN A 327 -3.76 13.31 10.69
CA ASN A 327 -3.85 12.39 9.56
C ASN A 327 -2.47 11.84 9.16
N ALA A 328 -1.45 12.70 9.13
CA ALA A 328 -0.07 12.27 8.90
C ALA A 328 0.42 11.33 10.01
N ALA A 329 0.22 11.70 11.27
CA ALA A 329 0.60 10.87 12.42
C ALA A 329 -0.07 9.49 12.38
N GLN A 330 -1.35 9.44 11.99
CA GLN A 330 -2.10 8.20 11.84
C GLN A 330 -1.57 7.32 10.69
N GLN A 331 -1.21 7.90 9.54
CA GLN A 331 -0.57 7.17 8.45
C GLN A 331 0.78 6.59 8.87
N PHE A 332 1.61 7.36 9.60
CA PHE A 332 2.88 6.88 10.14
C PHE A 332 2.70 5.74 11.15
N ALA A 333 1.63 5.77 11.95
CA ALA A 333 1.28 4.70 12.86
C ALA A 333 1.07 3.37 12.12
N PHE A 334 0.32 3.40 11.01
CA PHE A 334 0.08 2.20 10.21
C PHE A 334 1.36 1.61 9.63
N ILE A 335 2.31 2.44 9.20
CA ILE A 335 3.58 1.98 8.62
C ILE A 335 4.40 1.18 9.65
N LYS A 336 4.71 1.75 10.82
CA LYS A 336 5.51 1.05 11.86
C LYS A 336 4.79 -0.22 12.33
N ARG A 337 3.47 -0.15 12.52
CA ARG A 337 2.64 -1.30 12.93
C ARG A 337 2.69 -2.44 11.91
N ASN A 338 2.53 -2.13 10.64
CA ASN A 338 2.54 -3.14 9.57
C ASN A 338 3.94 -3.75 9.41
N LEU A 339 5.02 -2.96 9.51
CA LEU A 339 6.40 -3.46 9.48
C LEU A 339 6.67 -4.45 10.62
N VAL A 340 6.32 -4.09 11.85
CA VAL A 340 6.45 -4.98 13.02
C VAL A 340 5.67 -6.28 12.81
N SER A 341 4.46 -6.18 12.28
CA SER A 341 3.61 -7.35 11.99
C SER A 341 4.22 -8.27 10.94
N ILE A 342 4.71 -7.71 9.83
CA ILE A 342 5.37 -8.48 8.75
C ILE A 342 6.59 -9.21 9.29
N ILE A 343 7.45 -8.54 10.07
CA ILE A 343 8.64 -9.15 10.67
C ILE A 343 8.25 -10.33 11.57
N GLY A 344 7.25 -10.13 12.44
CA GLY A 344 6.73 -11.18 13.33
C GLY A 344 6.10 -12.35 12.58
N ASN A 345 5.36 -12.07 11.51
CA ASN A 345 4.73 -13.08 10.66
C ASN A 345 5.77 -13.95 9.94
N LEU A 346 6.77 -13.33 9.33
CA LEU A 346 7.86 -14.02 8.63
C LEU A 346 8.70 -14.90 9.57
N GLY A 347 8.88 -14.48 10.83
CA GLY A 347 9.59 -15.25 11.84
C GLY A 347 8.78 -16.40 12.47
N HIS A 348 7.46 -16.45 12.27
CA HIS A 348 6.61 -17.44 12.93
C HIS A 348 6.97 -18.87 12.50
N ARG A 349 7.43 -19.69 13.47
CA ARG A 349 7.84 -21.09 13.26
C ARG A 349 8.89 -21.28 12.14
N ASN A 350 9.72 -20.27 11.89
CA ASN A 350 10.80 -20.33 10.90
C ASN A 350 12.13 -19.92 11.52
N LYS A 351 12.91 -20.89 12.02
CA LYS A 351 14.19 -20.63 12.70
C LYS A 351 15.17 -19.82 11.87
N THR A 352 15.26 -20.05 10.55
CA THR A 352 16.14 -19.30 9.66
C THR A 352 15.81 -17.81 9.63
N LEU A 353 14.53 -17.45 9.58
CA LEU A 353 14.09 -16.05 9.57
C LEU A 353 14.14 -15.44 10.98
N GLN A 354 13.90 -16.23 12.03
CA GLN A 354 14.12 -15.80 13.42
C GLN A 354 15.59 -15.45 13.68
N ASP A 355 16.52 -16.30 13.22
CA ASP A 355 17.96 -16.09 13.37
C ASP A 355 18.41 -14.86 12.57
N LEU A 356 17.94 -14.70 11.33
CA LEU A 356 18.23 -13.51 10.54
C LEU A 356 17.70 -12.23 11.20
N ALA A 357 16.50 -12.25 11.78
CA ALA A 357 15.97 -11.10 12.50
C ALA A 357 16.88 -10.70 13.66
N ARG A 358 17.41 -11.67 14.42
CA ARG A 358 18.41 -11.43 15.47
C ARG A 358 19.71 -10.87 14.91
N GLU A 359 20.28 -11.48 13.87
CA GLU A 359 21.53 -11.02 13.24
C GLU A 359 21.44 -9.58 12.71
N ARG A 360 20.24 -9.13 12.36
CA ARG A 360 19.94 -7.77 11.87
C ARG A 360 19.57 -6.79 13.00
N GLY A 361 19.61 -7.20 14.27
CA GLY A 361 19.17 -6.37 15.41
C GLY A 361 17.66 -6.11 15.45
N GLY A 362 16.87 -6.89 14.72
CA GLY A 362 15.42 -6.75 14.62
C GLY A 362 14.70 -7.14 15.91
N VAL A 363 15.25 -8.06 16.72
CA VAL A 363 14.65 -8.48 17.99
C VAL A 363 14.64 -7.31 18.99
N GLU A 364 15.78 -6.66 19.15
CA GLU A 364 15.95 -5.49 20.04
C GLU A 364 15.12 -4.29 19.55
N LEU A 365 15.09 -4.08 18.22
CA LEU A 365 14.29 -3.02 17.62
C LEU A 365 12.79 -3.20 17.91
N ILE A 366 12.27 -4.43 17.77
CA ILE A 366 10.85 -4.71 18.05
C ILE A 366 10.55 -4.63 19.55
N LEU A 367 11.46 -5.05 20.42
CA LEU A 367 11.31 -4.86 21.88
C LEU A 367 11.14 -3.38 22.23
N GLY A 368 11.81 -2.49 21.50
CA GLY A 368 11.60 -1.03 21.59
C GLY A 368 10.17 -0.57 21.28
N HIS A 369 9.35 -1.38 20.61
CA HIS A 369 7.95 -1.09 20.32
C HIS A 369 6.95 -1.75 21.27
N CYS A 370 7.41 -2.43 22.33
CA CYS A 370 6.55 -3.01 23.38
C CYS A 370 6.09 -2.01 24.46
N ASN A 371 6.45 -0.72 24.32
CA ASN A 371 5.97 0.35 25.21
C ASN A 371 4.77 1.08 24.58
N ILE A 372 4.06 1.85 25.40
CA ILE A 372 2.95 2.69 24.95
C ILE A 372 3.47 3.76 23.96
N ASP A 373 2.76 3.93 22.85
CA ASP A 373 2.97 4.99 21.85
C ASP A 373 1.58 5.53 21.50
N ASP A 374 1.25 6.75 21.97
CA ASP A 374 -0.10 7.33 21.78
C ASP A 374 -0.38 7.69 20.33
N ASN A 375 0.66 7.84 19.52
CA ASN A 375 0.49 7.98 18.08
C ASN A 375 0.20 6.64 17.41
N ASN A 376 0.42 5.51 18.09
CA ASN A 376 0.25 4.18 17.52
C ASN A 376 -0.38 3.21 18.55
N PRO A 377 -1.67 3.37 18.84
CA PRO A 377 -2.35 2.71 19.96
C PRO A 377 -2.42 1.18 19.88
N TYR A 378 -1.97 0.56 18.78
CA TYR A 378 -1.96 -0.90 18.61
C TYR A 378 -0.54 -1.48 18.38
N ILE A 379 0.50 -0.65 18.31
CA ILE A 379 1.85 -1.17 17.98
C ILE A 379 2.37 -2.13 19.04
N LYS A 380 1.98 -1.94 20.30
CA LYS A 380 2.41 -2.75 21.43
C LYS A 380 1.95 -4.20 21.27
N GLU A 381 0.68 -4.41 20.93
CA GLU A 381 0.08 -5.73 20.74
C GLU A 381 0.77 -6.46 19.58
N HIS A 382 1.01 -5.75 18.48
CA HIS A 382 1.74 -6.27 17.33
C HIS A 382 3.20 -6.59 17.67
N ALA A 383 3.87 -5.75 18.46
CA ALA A 383 5.25 -5.96 18.90
C ALA A 383 5.36 -7.18 19.83
N VAL A 384 4.44 -7.32 20.80
CA VAL A 384 4.39 -8.49 21.69
C VAL A 384 4.18 -9.78 20.89
N LEU A 385 3.27 -9.77 19.91
CA LEU A 385 3.06 -10.92 19.04
C LEU A 385 4.31 -11.23 18.19
N ALA A 386 4.94 -10.20 17.62
CA ALA A 386 6.15 -10.37 16.83
C ALA A 386 7.31 -10.94 17.65
N ILE A 387 7.52 -10.45 18.88
CA ILE A 387 8.52 -11.00 19.80
C ILE A 387 8.21 -12.45 20.14
N ARG A 388 6.96 -12.78 20.49
CA ARG A 388 6.56 -14.18 20.71
C ARG A 388 6.97 -15.05 19.52
N ASN A 389 6.61 -14.65 18.31
CA ASN A 389 6.92 -15.41 17.09
C ASN A 389 8.43 -15.54 16.84
N LEU A 390 9.21 -14.50 17.16
CA LEU A 390 10.67 -14.51 17.01
C LEU A 390 11.40 -15.35 18.06
N LEU A 391 10.78 -15.57 19.22
CA LEU A 391 11.34 -16.35 20.33
C LEU A 391 10.84 -17.80 20.37
N GLU A 392 9.67 -18.09 19.77
CA GLU A 392 9.05 -19.42 19.80
C GLU A 392 10.00 -20.47 19.20
N GLY A 393 10.44 -21.42 20.03
CA GLY A 393 11.35 -22.50 19.64
C GLY A 393 12.79 -22.08 19.33
N ASN A 394 13.18 -20.83 19.61
CA ASN A 394 14.52 -20.31 19.31
C ASN A 394 15.29 -19.92 20.58
N THR A 395 16.16 -20.83 21.04
CA THR A 395 16.95 -20.66 22.25
C THR A 395 17.96 -19.51 22.16
N GLU A 396 18.50 -19.24 20.98
CA GLU A 396 19.51 -18.21 20.74
C GLU A 396 18.89 -16.82 20.81
N ASN A 397 17.68 -16.65 20.27
CA ASN A 397 16.92 -15.42 20.43
C ASN A 397 16.45 -15.23 21.88
N GLN A 398 16.03 -16.30 22.55
CA GLN A 398 15.68 -16.23 23.99
C GLN A 398 16.88 -15.84 24.85
N ALA A 399 18.06 -16.39 24.57
CA ALA A 399 19.30 -16.05 25.25
C ALA A 399 19.66 -14.58 25.06
N LEU A 400 19.53 -14.04 23.84
CA LEU A 400 19.72 -12.60 23.59
C LEU A 400 18.80 -11.77 24.49
N VAL A 401 17.50 -12.09 24.54
CA VAL A 401 16.55 -11.33 25.38
C VAL A 401 16.88 -11.47 26.88
N GLN A 402 17.39 -12.62 27.33
CA GLN A 402 17.85 -12.79 28.71
C GLN A 402 19.08 -11.95 29.05
N THR A 403 19.94 -11.64 28.07
CA THR A 403 21.07 -10.72 28.29
C THR A 403 20.65 -9.26 28.40
N LEU A 404 19.42 -8.92 27.98
CA LEU A 404 18.89 -7.56 28.08
C LEU A 404 18.45 -7.31 29.53
N GLU A 405 19.32 -6.65 30.30
CA GLU A 405 19.01 -6.27 31.67
C GLU A 405 18.18 -4.98 31.70
N PRO A 406 17.08 -4.92 32.48
CA PRO A 406 16.39 -3.67 32.78
C PRO A 406 17.36 -2.69 33.46
N GLN A 407 17.72 -1.61 32.75
CA GLN A 407 18.69 -0.63 33.25
C GLN A 407 18.04 0.41 34.17
N GLU A 408 16.85 0.88 33.83
CA GLU A 408 16.17 1.95 34.57
C GLU A 408 14.65 1.81 34.44
N ALA A 409 13.94 2.05 35.54
CA ALA A 409 12.50 2.26 35.50
C ALA A 409 12.25 3.74 35.19
N VAL A 410 11.84 4.03 33.95
CA VAL A 410 11.51 5.40 33.56
C VAL A 410 10.15 5.75 34.16
N THR A 411 10.13 6.73 35.07
CA THR A 411 8.88 7.28 35.59
C THR A 411 8.20 8.05 34.47
N HIS A 412 7.05 7.56 34.02
CA HIS A 412 6.23 8.29 33.07
C HIS A 412 5.68 9.57 33.73
N PRO A 413 5.63 10.73 33.03
CA PRO A 413 5.10 11.99 33.59
C PRO A 413 3.74 11.84 34.27
N ASP A 414 2.91 10.92 33.79
CA ASP A 414 1.55 10.68 34.29
C ASP A 414 1.56 9.99 35.65
N ILE A 415 2.49 9.05 35.81
CA ILE A 415 2.73 8.36 37.06
C ILE A 415 3.24 9.38 38.08
N ALA A 416 4.12 10.29 37.65
CA ALA A 416 4.60 11.41 38.47
C ALA A 416 3.46 12.38 38.86
N ASN A 417 2.57 12.72 37.91
CA ASN A 417 1.40 13.57 38.14
C ASN A 417 0.37 12.94 39.10
N LEU A 418 0.27 11.61 39.10
CA LEU A 418 -0.53 10.84 40.06
C LEU A 418 0.15 10.67 41.43
N GLY A 419 1.33 11.24 41.62
CA GLY A 419 2.06 11.17 42.88
C GLY A 419 2.85 9.87 43.05
N PHE A 420 3.32 9.26 41.96
CA PHE A 420 4.14 8.04 41.99
C PHE A 420 5.45 8.18 41.17
N THR A 421 6.51 7.49 41.57
CA THR A 421 7.71 7.23 40.76
C THR A 421 7.81 5.76 40.43
N ALA A 422 8.34 5.43 39.26
CA ALA A 422 8.71 4.07 38.90
C ALA A 422 10.14 3.81 39.38
N GLU A 423 10.35 2.76 40.17
CA GLU A 423 11.66 2.25 40.57
C GLU A 423 11.78 0.78 40.20
N LEU A 424 13.01 0.29 40.00
CA LEU A 424 13.25 -1.15 39.87
C LEU A 424 13.33 -1.78 41.26
N ASN A 425 12.52 -2.82 41.50
CA ASN A 425 12.66 -3.63 42.71
C ASN A 425 13.93 -4.51 42.63
N ASN A 426 14.23 -5.24 43.71
CA ASN A 426 15.37 -6.16 43.79
C ASN A 426 15.31 -7.32 42.77
N GLN A 427 14.17 -7.50 42.10
CA GLN A 427 13.96 -8.47 41.03
C GLN A 427 14.01 -7.82 39.63
N LYS A 428 14.48 -6.55 39.54
CA LYS A 428 14.53 -5.74 38.32
C LYS A 428 13.17 -5.55 37.64
N GLN A 429 12.07 -5.57 38.41
CA GLN A 429 10.72 -5.25 37.94
C GLN A 429 10.38 -3.81 38.29
N ALA A 430 9.72 -3.09 37.38
CA ALA A 430 9.23 -1.74 37.65
C ALA A 430 8.09 -1.79 38.69
N VAL A 431 8.25 -1.05 39.79
CA VAL A 431 7.26 -0.85 40.85
C VAL A 431 6.99 0.63 41.03
N LEU A 432 5.73 0.96 41.28
CA LEU A 432 5.30 2.32 41.59
C LEU A 432 5.49 2.60 43.08
N LYS A 433 6.20 3.67 43.42
CA LYS A 433 6.33 4.19 44.79
C LYS A 433 5.71 5.58 44.87
N PRO A 434 5.02 5.94 45.95
CA PRO A 434 4.55 7.31 46.14
C PRO A 434 5.71 8.32 46.12
N THR A 435 5.57 9.46 45.43
CA THR A 435 6.58 10.53 45.40
C THR A 435 6.74 11.25 46.75
N LYS A 436 5.82 11.03 47.69
CA LYS A 436 5.92 11.48 49.09
C LYS A 436 5.72 10.27 50.01
N PRO A 437 6.65 9.97 50.93
CA PRO A 437 6.37 9.04 52.01
C PRO A 437 5.27 9.64 52.89
N ASP A 438 4.36 8.79 53.38
CA ASP A 438 3.29 9.14 54.31
C ASP A 438 3.77 10.13 55.39
N GLN A 439 3.05 11.26 55.54
CA GLN A 439 3.11 12.08 56.75
C GLN A 439 2.27 11.45 57.85
#